data_AF-B9FP00-F1
#
_entry.id   AF-B9FP00-F1
#
_cell.length_a   1.000
_cell.length_b   1.000
_cell.length_c   1.000
_cell.angle_alpha   90.00
_cell.angle_beta   90.00
_cell.angle_gamma   90.00
#
_symmetry.space_group_name_H-M   'P 1'
#
loop_
_entity.id
_entity.type
_entity.pdbx_description
1 polymer ?
#
loop_
_entity_poly.entity_id
_entity_poly.type
_entity_poly.pdbx_seq_one_letter_code
_entity_poly.pdbx_strand_id
1 'polypeptide(L)'
;MDGSLGGQLIRRRRGPATEGETSRVIRFVRGDEGGEFEESEWRALRVNTNSLMHLRLTLANLLGHNRDALHTTVCVRAGAYAQLSPLLVDLPIGNDRIDVVVLSHGTPAEDALKYPCVDA
;
A
#
# COMPACT_ATOMS: atom_id res chain seq x y z
N MET A 1 -8.05 -10.54 -56.87
CA MET A 1 -7.90 -11.66 -55.92
C MET A 1 -6.41 -11.84 -55.76
N ASP A 2 -5.74 -11.55 -54.65
CA ASP A 2 -6.14 -11.51 -53.26
C ASP A 2 -5.21 -10.49 -52.58
N GLY A 3 -5.78 -9.59 -51.79
CA GLY A 3 -5.02 -8.67 -50.96
C GLY A 3 -5.00 -9.22 -49.55
N SER A 4 -3.81 -9.41 -48.98
CA SER A 4 -3.70 -9.65 -47.54
C SER A 4 -2.50 -8.90 -46.99
N LEU A 5 -2.80 -7.68 -46.52
CA LEU A 5 -1.94 -6.85 -45.68
C LEU A 5 -1.63 -7.62 -44.39
N GLY A 6 -0.37 -7.99 -44.22
CA GLY A 6 0.14 -8.52 -42.95
C GLY A 6 -0.11 -7.52 -41.83
N GLY A 7 -1.06 -7.84 -40.95
CA GLY A 7 -1.38 -7.06 -39.76
C GLY A 7 -0.19 -7.04 -38.81
N GLN A 8 0.61 -5.98 -38.88
CA GLN A 8 1.69 -5.72 -37.93
C GLN A 8 1.04 -5.34 -36.60
N LEU A 9 1.13 -6.24 -35.62
CA LEU A 9 0.73 -5.97 -34.24
C LEU A 9 1.65 -4.90 -33.67
N ILE A 10 1.27 -3.64 -33.83
CA ILE A 10 1.90 -2.51 -33.14
C ILE A 10 1.59 -2.71 -31.66
N ARG A 11 2.52 -3.33 -30.93
CA ARG A 11 2.60 -3.19 -29.47
C ARG A 11 2.69 -1.68 -29.21
N ARG A 12 1.56 -1.06 -28.89
CA ARG A 12 1.56 0.29 -28.31
C ARG A 12 2.48 0.22 -27.10
N ARG A 13 3.71 0.73 -27.23
CA ARG A 13 4.54 1.03 -26.07
C ARG A 13 3.73 2.05 -25.28
N ARG A 14 3.02 1.59 -24.25
CA ARG A 14 2.59 2.49 -23.18
C ARG A 14 3.88 3.10 -22.67
N GLY A 15 3.99 4.43 -22.73
CA GLY A 15 5.13 5.13 -22.15
C GLY A 15 5.30 4.69 -20.69
N PRO A 16 6.49 4.88 -20.09
CA PRO A 16 6.63 4.69 -18.65
C PRO A 16 5.53 5.51 -17.98
N ALA A 17 4.74 4.86 -17.13
CA ALA A 17 3.69 5.55 -16.39
C ALA A 17 4.32 6.75 -15.69
N THR A 18 3.72 7.92 -15.84
CA THR A 18 4.21 9.12 -15.16
C THR A 18 3.49 9.25 -13.83
N GLU A 19 4.12 9.91 -12.85
CA GLU A 19 3.54 10.16 -11.53
C GLU A 19 2.15 10.82 -11.63
N GLY A 20 1.95 11.72 -12.60
CA GLY A 20 0.66 12.36 -12.88
C GLY A 20 -0.45 11.43 -13.40
N GLU A 21 -0.11 10.22 -13.86
CA GLU A 21 -1.07 9.18 -14.27
C GLU A 21 -1.29 8.12 -13.19
N THR A 22 -0.53 8.17 -12.09
CA THR A 22 -0.66 7.19 -11.00
C THR A 22 -1.91 7.50 -10.19
N SER A 23 -2.87 6.59 -10.26
CA SER A 23 -4.12 6.66 -9.54
C SER A 23 -4.47 5.25 -9.11
N ARG A 24 -4.18 4.93 -7.85
CA ARG A 24 -4.32 3.57 -7.31
C ARG A 24 -5.30 3.53 -6.15
N VAL A 25 -5.84 2.34 -5.93
CA VAL A 25 -6.66 2.05 -4.76
C VAL A 25 -5.76 1.50 -3.66
N ILE A 26 -5.77 2.15 -2.51
CA ILE A 26 -5.21 1.62 -1.28
C ILE A 26 -6.36 1.03 -0.48
N ARG A 27 -6.32 -0.27 -0.18
CA ARG A 27 -7.16 -0.81 0.90
C ARG A 27 -6.37 -0.69 2.19
N PHE A 28 -7.03 -0.26 3.26
CA PHE A 28 -6.40 -0.08 4.54
C PHE A 28 -7.29 -0.56 5.67
N VAL A 29 -6.66 -1.01 6.75
CA VAL A 29 -7.31 -1.33 8.02
C VAL A 29 -6.36 -0.92 9.15
N ARG A 30 -6.91 -0.64 10.33
CA ARG A 30 -6.11 -0.39 11.53
C ARG A 30 -5.92 -1.71 12.26
N GLY A 31 -4.67 -2.06 12.57
CA GLY A 31 -4.39 -3.15 13.49
C GLY A 31 -4.49 -2.69 14.93
N ASP A 32 -4.84 -3.61 15.83
CA ASP A 32 -4.72 -3.40 17.27
C ASP A 32 -3.26 -3.47 17.76
N GLU A 33 -3.04 -3.46 19.07
CA GLU A 33 -1.69 -3.52 19.66
C GLU A 33 -0.98 -4.87 19.39
N GLY A 34 -1.75 -5.94 19.16
CA GLY A 34 -1.26 -7.26 18.77
C GLY A 34 -1.07 -7.42 17.26
N GLY A 35 -1.54 -6.45 16.46
CA GLY A 35 -1.46 -6.47 15.00
C GLY A 35 -2.61 -7.22 14.34
N GLU A 36 -3.62 -7.58 15.13
CA GLU A 36 -4.84 -8.23 14.66
C GLU A 36 -5.81 -7.18 14.09
N PHE A 37 -6.59 -7.59 13.11
CA PHE A 37 -7.58 -6.75 12.45
C PHE A 37 -8.68 -7.62 11.84
N GLU A 38 -9.90 -7.09 11.76
CA GLU A 38 -11.01 -7.81 11.13
C GLU A 38 -11.03 -7.62 9.61
N GLU A 39 -11.26 -8.71 8.87
CA GLU A 39 -11.42 -8.64 7.40
C GLU A 39 -12.61 -7.78 6.95
N SER A 40 -13.60 -7.59 7.82
CA SER A 40 -14.77 -6.75 7.58
C SER A 40 -14.48 -5.25 7.69
N GLU A 41 -13.40 -4.86 8.37
CA GLU A 41 -13.05 -3.46 8.64
C GLU A 41 -12.19 -2.81 7.54
N TRP A 42 -11.84 -3.57 6.50
CA TRP A 42 -11.06 -3.03 5.39
C TRP A 42 -11.82 -1.91 4.68
N ARG A 43 -11.19 -0.74 4.62
CA ARG A 43 -11.67 0.43 3.88
C ARG A 43 -10.83 0.62 2.64
N ALA A 44 -11.37 1.27 1.62
CA ALA A 44 -10.62 1.60 0.40
C ALA A 44 -10.63 3.11 0.17
N LEU A 45 -9.49 3.63 -0.26
CA LEU A 45 -9.35 5.03 -0.68
C LEU A 45 -8.52 5.08 -1.96
N ARG A 46 -8.80 6.09 -2.80
CA ARG A 46 -8.04 6.31 -4.03
C ARG A 46 -6.98 7.38 -3.79
N VAL A 47 -5.72 7.04 -4.04
CA VAL A 47 -4.59 7.99 -3.98
C VAL A 47 -4.06 8.28 -5.37
N ASN A 48 -3.68 9.53 -5.58
CA ASN A 48 -3.02 10.04 -6.78
C ASN A 48 -1.56 10.45 -6.50
N THR A 49 -0.96 9.86 -5.47
CA THR A 49 0.40 10.12 -5.03
C THR A 49 1.09 8.80 -4.73
N ASN A 50 2.40 8.79 -4.94
CA ASN A 50 3.31 7.71 -4.57
C ASN A 50 4.06 8.04 -3.28
N SER A 51 3.95 9.26 -2.74
CA SER A 51 4.64 9.63 -1.51
C SER A 51 4.09 8.87 -0.30
N LEU A 52 4.97 8.13 0.37
CA LEU A 52 4.67 7.43 1.62
C LEU A 52 4.25 8.41 2.72
N MET A 53 4.91 9.58 2.79
CA MET A 53 4.57 10.60 3.77
C MET A 53 3.16 11.15 3.57
N HIS A 54 2.77 11.39 2.33
CA HIS A 54 1.41 11.83 2.02
C HIS A 54 0.39 10.71 2.32
N LEU A 55 0.73 9.45 2.03
CA LEU A 55 -0.11 8.31 2.40
C LEU A 55 -0.29 8.23 3.92
N ARG A 56 0.78 8.34 4.70
CA ARG A 56 0.75 8.32 6.18
C ARG A 56 -0.17 9.40 6.73
N LEU A 57 -0.01 10.64 6.27
CA LEU A 57 -0.87 11.76 6.69
C LEU A 57 -2.34 11.52 6.34
N THR A 58 -2.60 11.01 5.13
CA THR A 58 -3.97 10.71 4.67
C THR A 58 -4.62 9.63 5.53
N LEU A 59 -3.91 8.53 5.79
CA LEU A 59 -4.40 7.43 6.61
C LEU A 59 -4.61 7.86 8.07
N ALA A 60 -3.67 8.61 8.64
CA ALA A 60 -3.80 9.13 10.00
C ALA A 60 -5.03 10.03 10.15
N ASN A 61 -5.29 10.90 9.18
CA ASN A 61 -6.50 11.73 9.16
C ASN A 61 -7.78 10.90 9.09
N LEU A 62 -7.82 9.87 8.25
CA LEU A 62 -8.99 9.00 8.10
C LEU A 62 -9.26 8.11 9.30
N LEU A 63 -8.22 7.79 10.07
CA LEU A 63 -8.29 7.00 11.29
C LEU A 63 -8.48 7.85 12.56
N GLY A 64 -8.55 9.18 12.43
CA GLY A 64 -8.75 10.11 13.56
C GLY A 64 -7.47 10.42 14.36
N HIS A 65 -6.30 10.02 13.87
CA HIS A 65 -4.99 10.13 14.53
C HIS A 65 -4.11 11.24 13.93
N ASN A 66 -4.69 12.39 13.59
CA ASN A 66 -4.00 13.48 12.86
C ASN A 66 -2.68 13.92 13.54
N ARG A 67 -2.61 13.88 14.89
CA ARG A 67 -1.39 14.23 15.65
C ARG A 67 -0.31 13.15 15.67
N ASP A 68 -0.65 11.92 15.30
CA ASP A 68 0.20 10.74 15.41
C ASP A 68 0.56 10.13 14.05
N ALA A 69 0.39 10.88 12.95
CA ALA A 69 0.73 10.40 11.61
C ALA A 69 2.19 9.95 11.47
N LEU A 70 3.10 10.60 12.22
CA LEU A 70 4.51 10.22 12.31
C LEU A 70 4.76 9.04 13.28
N HIS A 71 3.79 8.76 14.16
CA HIS A 71 3.78 7.67 15.13
C HIS A 71 2.90 6.50 14.66
N THR A 72 2.85 6.26 13.35
CA THR A 72 2.22 5.07 12.78
C THR A 72 3.15 4.41 11.77
N THR A 73 3.16 3.08 11.80
CA THR A 73 3.85 2.27 10.81
C THR A 73 2.84 1.70 9.83
N VAL A 74 3.00 2.06 8.55
CA VAL A 74 2.21 1.52 7.45
C VAL A 74 2.88 0.25 6.98
N CYS A 75 2.17 -0.87 7.04
CA CYS A 75 2.66 -2.18 6.62
C CYS A 75 1.91 -2.64 5.37
N VAL A 76 2.58 -3.24 4.41
CA VAL A 76 1.95 -3.87 3.25
C VAL A 76 1.59 -5.31 3.60
N ARG A 77 0.40 -5.74 3.16
CA ARG A 77 -0.06 -7.13 3.20
C ARG A 77 -0.16 -7.66 1.78
N ALA A 78 0.77 -8.54 1.39
CA ALA A 78 0.83 -9.08 0.02
C ALA A 78 -0.19 -10.20 -0.28
N GLY A 79 -1.01 -10.59 0.70
CA GLY A 79 -2.03 -11.63 0.58
C GLY A 79 -2.67 -11.95 1.93
N ALA A 80 -3.78 -12.69 1.93
CA ALA A 80 -4.56 -12.94 3.14
C ALA A 80 -3.77 -13.61 4.29
N TYR A 81 -2.78 -14.43 3.97
CA TYR A 81 -1.93 -15.11 4.96
C TYR A 81 -0.48 -14.62 4.92
N ALA A 82 -0.22 -13.54 4.18
CA ALA A 82 1.12 -12.99 4.08
C ALA A 82 1.46 -12.23 5.37
N GLN A 83 2.72 -12.36 5.80
CA GLN A 83 3.27 -11.54 6.87
C GLN A 83 3.23 -10.06 6.47
N LEU A 84 2.93 -9.20 7.44
CA LEU A 84 3.02 -7.76 7.26
C LEU A 84 4.48 -7.35 7.02
N SER A 85 4.68 -6.44 6.08
CA SER A 85 6.01 -5.89 5.75
C SER A 85 5.97 -4.36 5.86
N PRO A 86 6.78 -3.73 6.72
CA PRO A 86 6.81 -2.28 6.85
C PRO A 86 7.10 -1.60 5.52
N LEU A 87 6.29 -0.60 5.17
CA LEU A 87 6.51 0.24 4.00
C LEU A 87 7.49 1.35 4.37
N LEU A 88 8.72 1.24 3.85
CA LEU A 88 9.85 2.13 4.16
C LEU A 88 10.14 3.14 3.04
N VAL A 89 9.58 2.91 1.86
CA VAL A 89 9.85 3.70 0.66
C VAL A 89 8.54 4.16 0.04
N ASP A 90 8.64 5.15 -0.84
CA ASP A 90 7.53 5.61 -1.66
C ASP A 90 6.96 4.46 -2.51
N LEU A 91 5.66 4.54 -2.81
CA LEU A 91 4.95 3.52 -3.55
C LEU A 91 5.50 3.43 -4.99
N PRO A 92 5.61 2.21 -5.56
CA PRO A 92 6.09 2.04 -6.93
C PRO A 92 5.12 2.71 -7.90
N ILE A 93 5.60 3.34 -8.97
CA ILE A 93 4.75 3.95 -9.99
C ILE A 93 3.82 2.88 -10.60
N GLY A 94 2.51 3.10 -10.54
CA GLY A 94 1.52 2.16 -11.03
C GLY A 94 0.11 2.41 -10.47
N ASN A 95 -0.84 1.58 -10.92
CA ASN A 95 -2.26 1.66 -10.52
C ASN A 95 -2.73 0.40 -9.78
N ASP A 96 -1.82 -0.51 -9.46
CA ASP A 96 -2.14 -1.75 -8.77
C ASP A 96 -2.65 -1.46 -7.35
N ARG A 97 -3.61 -2.27 -6.93
CA ARG A 97 -4.18 -2.18 -5.58
C ARG A 97 -3.12 -2.60 -4.57
N ILE A 98 -2.99 -1.82 -3.50
CA ILE A 98 -2.10 -2.16 -2.39
C ILE A 98 -2.95 -2.27 -1.13
N ASP A 99 -2.79 -3.39 -0.42
CA ASP A 99 -3.44 -3.63 0.85
C ASP A 99 -2.45 -3.27 1.97
N VAL A 100 -2.83 -2.34 2.84
CA VAL A 100 -1.99 -1.87 3.94
C VAL A 100 -2.66 -2.03 5.30
N VAL A 101 -1.87 -2.31 6.32
CA VAL A 101 -2.29 -2.31 7.73
C VAL A 101 -1.56 -1.18 8.43
N VAL A 102 -2.30 -0.35 9.16
CA VAL A 102 -1.73 0.76 9.93
C VAL A 102 -1.61 0.31 11.38
N LEU A 103 -0.37 0.26 11.86
CA LEU A 103 -0.05 -0.06 13.25
C LEU A 103 0.36 1.22 13.99
N SER A 104 -0.02 1.31 15.26
CA SER A 104 0.44 2.38 16.15
C SER A 104 1.90 2.14 16.57
N HIS A 105 2.66 3.22 16.71
CA HIS A 105 4.06 3.13 17.13
C HIS A 105 4.19 2.65 18.59
N GLY A 106 5.23 1.87 18.88
CA GLY A 106 5.51 1.31 20.21
C GLY A 106 4.54 0.21 20.62
N THR A 107 3.81 -0.37 19.65
CA THR A 107 2.99 -1.55 19.90
C THR A 107 3.82 -2.83 19.75
N PRO A 108 3.49 -3.90 20.50
CA PRO A 108 4.14 -5.20 20.32
C PRO A 108 4.14 -5.69 18.86
N ALA A 109 3.06 -5.41 18.12
CA ALA A 109 2.95 -5.72 16.71
C ALA A 109 4.00 -5.01 15.85
N GLU A 110 4.26 -3.72 16.10
CA GLU A 110 5.28 -2.97 15.39
C GLU A 110 6.69 -3.47 15.75
N ASP A 111 6.95 -3.73 17.04
CA ASP A 111 8.25 -4.20 17.50
C ASP A 111 8.62 -5.56 16.90
N ALA A 112 7.65 -6.48 16.79
CA ALA A 112 7.83 -7.77 16.14
C ALA A 112 8.22 -7.65 14.65
N LEU A 113 7.76 -6.60 13.96
CA LEU A 113 8.14 -6.33 12.56
C LEU A 113 9.53 -5.71 12.44
N LYS A 114 9.94 -4.92 13.43
CA LYS A 114 11.26 -4.27 13.46
C LYS A 114 12.37 -5.24 13.83
N TYR A 115 12.07 -6.22 14.69
CA TYR A 115 13.02 -7.22 15.16
C TYR A 115 12.47 -8.65 14.99
N PRO A 116 12.35 -9.17 13.76
CA PRO A 116 11.67 -10.44 13.48
C PRO A 116 12.37 -11.73 14.01
N CYS A 117 13.27 -11.64 14.99
CA CYS A 117 14.08 -12.78 15.45
C CYS A 117 14.65 -12.61 16.89
N VAL A 118 13.96 -11.94 17.81
CA VAL A 118 14.48 -11.80 19.20
C VAL A 118 14.08 -12.98 20.10
N ASP A 119 13.06 -13.75 19.71
CA ASP A 119 12.52 -14.87 20.51
C ASP A 119 12.82 -16.28 19.93
N ALA A 120 13.90 -16.45 19.17
CA ALA A 120 14.30 -17.75 18.61
C ALA A 120 15.11 -18.62 19.57
#